data_AF-A0A7S3A4P8-F1
#
_entry.id   AF-A0A7S3A4P8-F1
#
_cell.length_a   1.000
_cell.length_b   1.000
_cell.length_c   1.000
_cell.angle_alpha   90.00
_cell.angle_beta   90.00
_cell.angle_gamma   90.00
#
_symmetry.space_group_name_H-M   'P 1'
#
loop_
_entity.id
_entity.type
_entity.pdbx_description
1 polymer ?
#
loop_
_entity_poly.entity_id
_entity_poly.type
_entity_poly.pdbx_seq_one_letter_code
_entity_poly.pdbx_strand_id
1 'polypeptide(L)'
;MVHLRQFFALVRYPPLACNPTCLKPVFDEMVGRKKVKEDMFSICFAGAGGSLVLGGFDAKMAKSRPFYVPLLKEKERSFYRVGLNESLIVGGVEVGFRFGGERKARNYGSTDVRAIKPHVFGSVTIQVSMPEMKTAIVDSGTTLIMFSKNTFDKLAKHLKTAHCDVPDLCERNSWFQEIQCFTEDEEILDKMPTIEIPFSNGEKLELEARDYLIPIYNELSKFRCVGMGTMGSDADVILGNTINTKYLTIYDRQRERMGFAVTEKNCGGAAGCSVLKTCADCAANFACAYSYKTKLCLPRAEHDTLIPYPYCHGDFCYCSVRVYFRP
;
A
#
# COMPACT_ATOMS: atom_id res chain seq x y z
N MET A 1 -0.03 1.91 14.78
CA MET A 1 0.96 1.65 13.70
C MET A 1 2.33 1.15 14.19
N VAL A 2 2.79 1.45 15.42
CA VAL A 2 4.11 1.00 15.92
C VAL A 2 4.25 -0.53 15.99
N HIS A 3 3.18 -1.27 16.29
CA HIS A 3 3.24 -2.74 16.38
C HIS A 3 3.44 -3.46 15.03
N LEU A 4 3.00 -2.90 13.90
CA LEU A 4 3.08 -3.56 12.58
C LEU A 4 4.49 -3.57 11.97
N ARG A 5 5.33 -2.57 12.29
CA ARG A 5 6.73 -2.54 11.84
C ARG A 5 7.56 -3.71 12.39
N GLN A 6 7.23 -4.19 13.59
CA GLN A 6 7.88 -5.37 14.18
C GLN A 6 7.47 -6.68 13.48
N PHE A 7 6.22 -6.79 12.99
CA PHE A 7 5.74 -8.00 12.33
C PHE A 7 6.37 -8.23 10.95
N PHE A 8 6.66 -7.17 10.18
CA PHE A 8 7.35 -7.33 8.90
C PHE A 8 8.76 -7.91 9.06
N ALA A 9 9.42 -7.72 10.20
CA ALA A 9 10.69 -8.40 10.51
C ALA A 9 10.53 -9.93 10.66
N LEU A 10 9.35 -10.42 11.04
CA LEU A 10 9.12 -11.84 11.35
C LEU A 10 8.84 -12.71 10.11
N VAL A 11 8.38 -12.10 9.01
CA VAL A 11 7.97 -12.80 7.79
C VAL A 11 8.86 -12.49 6.58
N ARG A 12 9.91 -11.69 6.75
CA ARG A 12 10.92 -11.43 5.73
C ARG A 12 11.79 -12.66 5.45
N TYR A 13 12.43 -12.69 4.27
CA TYR A 13 13.41 -13.72 3.97
C TYR A 13 14.67 -13.57 4.84
N PRO A 14 15.41 -14.66 5.09
CA PRO A 14 16.57 -14.67 6.01
C PRO A 14 17.64 -13.59 5.79
N PRO A 15 18.01 -13.19 4.55
CA PRO A 15 19.03 -12.15 4.35
C PRO A 15 18.70 -10.81 5.02
N LEU A 16 17.41 -10.47 5.17
CA LEU A 16 16.99 -9.23 5.83
C LEU A 16 16.82 -9.35 7.35
N ALA A 17 16.92 -10.56 7.91
CA ALA A 17 16.88 -10.78 9.35
C ALA A 17 18.26 -10.60 10.02
N CYS A 18 19.32 -10.47 9.22
CA CYS A 18 20.69 -10.23 9.69
C CYS A 18 20.91 -8.75 10.08
N ASN A 19 20.47 -8.36 11.28
CA ASN A 19 20.89 -7.09 11.89
C ASN A 19 20.58 -7.04 13.41
N PRO A 20 21.54 -7.23 14.34
CA PRO A 20 22.90 -7.75 14.20
C PRO A 20 22.99 -9.28 14.34
N THR A 21 21.90 -9.93 14.74
CA THR A 21 21.85 -11.38 14.93
C THR A 21 21.14 -11.99 13.72
N CYS A 22 21.83 -12.82 12.95
CA CYS A 22 21.29 -13.53 11.78
C CYS A 22 20.33 -14.65 12.20
N LEU A 23 19.32 -14.29 13.00
CA LEU A 23 18.31 -15.21 13.45
C LEU A 23 17.44 -15.59 12.27
N LYS A 24 17.16 -16.89 12.17
CA LYS A 24 16.20 -17.38 11.20
C LYS A 24 14.84 -16.73 11.46
N PRO A 25 14.16 -16.17 10.45
CA PRO A 25 12.86 -15.55 10.63
C PRO A 25 11.85 -16.52 11.27
N VAL A 26 10.94 -16.00 12.08
CA VAL A 26 9.98 -16.82 12.83
C VAL A 26 9.12 -17.66 11.89
N PHE A 27 8.70 -17.11 10.75
CA PHE A 27 7.91 -17.87 9.79
C PHE A 27 8.69 -19.04 9.19
N ASP A 28 9.98 -18.85 8.88
CA ASP A 28 10.88 -19.91 8.42
C ASP A 28 11.09 -21.01 9.47
N GLU A 29 11.10 -20.66 10.77
CA GLU A 29 11.10 -21.64 11.86
C GLU A 29 9.78 -22.42 11.92
N MET A 30 8.64 -21.74 11.76
CA MET A 30 7.34 -22.40 11.76
C MET A 30 7.19 -23.39 10.59
N VAL A 31 7.63 -23.00 9.40
CA VAL A 31 7.67 -23.88 8.22
C VAL A 31 8.62 -25.06 8.47
N GLY A 32 9.85 -24.79 8.90
CA GLY A 32 10.87 -25.83 9.16
C GLY A 32 10.45 -26.85 10.22
N ARG A 33 9.68 -26.42 11.22
CA ARG A 33 9.14 -27.28 12.29
C ARG A 33 7.76 -27.86 11.98
N LYS A 34 7.25 -27.68 10.75
CA LYS A 34 5.92 -28.15 10.30
C LYS A 34 4.78 -27.67 11.21
N LYS A 35 4.87 -26.43 11.71
CA LYS A 35 3.83 -25.76 12.51
C LYS A 35 2.79 -25.03 11.66
N VAL A 36 3.10 -24.82 10.38
CA VAL A 36 2.17 -24.29 9.37
C VAL A 36 2.03 -25.31 8.24
N LYS A 37 0.85 -25.34 7.62
CA LYS A 37 0.52 -26.34 6.59
C LYS A 37 1.31 -26.12 5.30
N GLU A 38 1.38 -24.87 4.85
CA GLU A 38 2.06 -24.47 3.63
C GLU A 38 3.09 -23.38 3.94
N ASP A 39 4.14 -23.25 3.13
CA ASP A 39 5.02 -22.07 3.14
C ASP A 39 4.30 -20.90 2.46
N MET A 40 3.26 -20.41 3.13
CA MET A 40 2.38 -19.35 2.65
C MET A 40 1.76 -18.61 3.82
N PHE A 41 1.57 -17.31 3.70
CA PHE A 41 0.75 -16.53 4.63
C PHE A 41 -0.05 -15.47 3.89
N SER A 42 -1.09 -14.94 4.49
CA SER A 42 -1.85 -13.83 3.92
C SER A 42 -2.15 -12.76 4.95
N ILE A 43 -2.15 -11.51 4.51
CA ILE A 43 -2.44 -10.33 5.34
C ILE A 43 -3.66 -9.63 4.79
N CYS A 44 -4.55 -9.25 5.72
CA CYS A 44 -5.70 -8.42 5.42
C CYS A 44 -5.78 -7.28 6.43
N PHE A 45 -5.86 -6.03 5.96
CA PHE A 45 -6.07 -4.88 6.85
C PHE A 45 -7.52 -4.42 6.85
N ALA A 46 -7.99 -4.07 8.05
CA ALA A 46 -9.29 -3.48 8.30
C ALA A 46 -9.11 -2.20 9.14
N GLY A 47 -10.08 -1.28 9.10
CA GLY A 47 -9.95 0.04 9.71
C GLY A 47 -9.50 0.04 11.18
N ALA A 48 -9.98 -0.91 11.99
CA ALA A 48 -9.62 -1.06 13.41
C ALA A 48 -8.76 -2.30 13.71
N GLY A 49 -8.27 -3.02 12.69
CA GLY A 49 -7.62 -4.32 12.88
C GLY A 49 -7.20 -5.00 11.58
N GLY A 50 -7.37 -6.31 11.52
CA GLY A 50 -6.98 -7.12 10.37
C GLY A 50 -6.67 -8.56 10.77
N SER A 51 -6.30 -9.38 9.80
CA SER A 51 -5.88 -10.77 10.05
C SER A 51 -4.58 -11.11 9.34
N LEU A 52 -3.80 -11.92 10.03
CA LEU A 52 -2.64 -12.63 9.52
C LEU A 52 -2.95 -14.12 9.58
N VAL A 53 -3.06 -14.76 8.41
CA VAL A 53 -3.25 -16.21 8.30
C VAL A 53 -1.91 -16.83 7.97
N LEU A 54 -1.48 -17.79 8.80
CA LEU A 54 -0.23 -18.53 8.61
C LEU A 54 -0.53 -19.93 8.05
N GLY A 55 0.17 -20.33 6.99
CA GLY A 55 -0.01 -21.59 6.31
C GLY A 55 -1.14 -21.63 5.27
N GLY A 56 -1.65 -20.49 4.85
CA GLY A 56 -2.90 -20.41 4.09
C GLY A 56 -3.37 -18.98 3.79
N PHE A 57 -4.57 -18.89 3.22
CA PHE A 57 -5.42 -17.71 3.27
C PHE A 57 -6.87 -18.15 3.53
N ASP A 58 -7.70 -17.27 4.09
CA ASP A 58 -9.14 -17.53 4.26
C ASP A 58 -9.91 -16.90 3.08
N ALA A 59 -10.55 -17.74 2.27
CA ALA A 59 -11.35 -17.29 1.13
C ALA A 59 -12.52 -16.39 1.53
N LYS A 60 -13.02 -16.46 2.78
CA LYS A 60 -14.08 -15.58 3.28
C LYS A 60 -13.63 -14.13 3.44
N MET A 61 -12.32 -13.87 3.43
CA MET A 61 -11.78 -12.51 3.46
C MET A 61 -11.70 -11.88 2.05
N ALA A 62 -11.98 -12.64 0.99
CA ALA A 62 -11.86 -12.18 -0.38
C ALA A 62 -13.23 -12.04 -1.06
N LYS A 63 -13.49 -10.86 -1.64
CA LYS A 63 -14.65 -10.60 -2.52
C LYS A 63 -14.44 -11.11 -3.94
N SER A 64 -13.20 -11.12 -4.38
CA SER A 64 -12.82 -11.58 -5.72
C SER A 64 -11.97 -12.84 -5.63
N ARG A 65 -11.87 -13.56 -6.75
CA ARG A 65 -10.84 -14.60 -6.87
C ARG A 65 -9.46 -13.92 -6.83
N PRO A 66 -8.47 -14.51 -6.14
CA PRO A 66 -7.12 -13.98 -6.20
C PRO A 66 -6.54 -14.12 -7.60
N PHE A 67 -5.93 -13.04 -8.09
CA PHE A 67 -4.97 -13.13 -9.18
C PHE A 67 -3.56 -13.24 -8.60
N TYR A 68 -2.62 -13.78 -9.38
CA TYR A 68 -1.26 -14.02 -8.91
C TYR A 68 -0.22 -13.43 -9.84
N VAL A 69 0.84 -12.90 -9.24
CA VAL A 69 2.00 -12.33 -9.93
C VAL A 69 3.27 -13.06 -9.46
N PRO A 70 4.14 -13.50 -10.38
CA PRO A 70 5.38 -14.17 -10.00
C PRO A 70 6.29 -13.24 -9.19
N LEU A 71 6.94 -13.79 -8.17
CA LEU A 71 8.08 -13.13 -7.54
C LEU A 71 9.26 -13.13 -8.51
N LEU A 72 10.00 -12.03 -8.57
CA LEU A 72 11.23 -11.98 -9.36
C LEU A 72 12.27 -12.94 -8.76
N LYS A 73 13.04 -13.58 -9.65
CA LYS A 73 14.14 -14.45 -9.24
C LYS A 73 15.33 -13.59 -8.85
N GLU A 74 15.75 -13.72 -7.61
CA GLU A 74 16.93 -13.04 -7.06
C GLU A 74 17.93 -14.09 -6.56
N LYS A 75 19.23 -13.81 -6.67
CA LYS A 75 20.29 -14.70 -6.18
C LYS A 75 20.16 -14.95 -4.67
N GLU A 76 19.78 -13.90 -3.93
CA GLU A 76 19.42 -13.95 -2.52
C GLU A 76 18.10 -13.19 -2.35
N ARG A 77 17.00 -13.92 -2.17
CA ARG A 77 15.70 -13.30 -1.93
C ARG A 77 15.75 -12.54 -0.60
N SER A 78 15.57 -11.24 -0.68
CA SER A 78 15.50 -10.36 0.48
C SER A 78 14.06 -9.86 0.66
N PHE A 79 13.47 -9.36 -0.42
CA PHE A 79 12.14 -8.77 -0.44
C PHE A 79 11.15 -9.59 -1.28
N TYR A 80 9.85 -9.34 -1.07
CA TYR A 80 8.79 -9.83 -1.94
C TYR A 80 8.69 -8.93 -3.18
N ARG A 81 9.66 -9.08 -4.10
CA ARG A 81 9.77 -8.27 -5.30
C ARG A 81 8.96 -8.84 -6.45
N VAL A 82 8.20 -7.99 -7.13
CA VAL A 82 7.37 -8.31 -8.30
C VAL A 82 7.72 -7.39 -9.46
N GLY A 83 7.47 -7.85 -10.70
CA GLY A 83 7.70 -7.07 -11.91
C GLY A 83 6.51 -6.17 -12.26
N LEU A 84 6.80 -4.96 -12.72
CA LEU A 84 5.84 -3.94 -13.16
C LEU A 84 5.98 -3.67 -14.66
N ASN A 85 4.95 -3.10 -15.27
CA ASN A 85 4.88 -2.81 -16.71
C ASN A 85 5.25 -1.35 -17.05
N GLU A 86 6.29 -0.81 -16.40
CA GLU A 86 6.97 0.47 -16.71
C GLU A 86 6.12 1.75 -16.71
N SER A 87 4.81 1.67 -16.46
CA SER A 87 3.84 2.76 -16.57
C SER A 87 2.74 2.67 -15.50
N LEU A 88 2.06 3.79 -15.28
CA LEU A 88 0.76 3.82 -14.60
C LEU A 88 -0.34 4.00 -15.65
N ILE A 89 -1.56 3.54 -15.36
CA ILE A 89 -2.74 3.93 -16.14
C ILE A 89 -3.62 4.78 -15.24
N VAL A 90 -3.99 5.98 -15.68
CA VAL A 90 -4.78 6.94 -14.91
C VAL A 90 -5.99 7.33 -15.74
N GLY A 91 -7.18 6.94 -15.27
CA GLY A 91 -8.42 7.19 -16.01
C GLY A 91 -8.41 6.57 -17.41
N GLY A 92 -7.72 5.44 -17.60
CA GLY A 92 -7.54 4.78 -18.91
C GLY A 92 -6.42 5.35 -19.77
N VAL A 93 -5.71 6.38 -19.32
CA VAL A 93 -4.56 6.96 -20.04
C VAL A 93 -3.25 6.41 -19.48
N GLU A 94 -2.41 5.86 -20.35
CA GLU A 94 -1.06 5.41 -19.95
C GLU A 94 -0.19 6.63 -19.61
N VAL A 95 0.13 6.77 -18.32
CA VAL A 95 1.13 7.69 -17.80
C VAL A 95 2.46 6.94 -17.80
N GLY A 96 2.99 6.78 -19.01
CA GLY A 96 4.25 6.11 -19.28
C GLY A 96 5.48 7.01 -19.09
N PHE A 97 6.63 6.37 -18.89
CA PHE A 97 7.89 7.04 -18.62
C PHE A 97 8.80 7.18 -19.83
N ARG A 98 8.31 6.78 -21.01
CA ARG A 98 9.04 6.80 -22.28
C ARG A 98 9.55 8.21 -22.60
N PHE A 99 10.86 8.31 -22.74
CA PHE A 99 11.50 9.50 -23.30
C PHE A 99 10.98 9.75 -24.71
N GLY A 100 10.73 11.02 -25.01
CA GLY A 100 10.11 11.47 -26.23
C GLY A 100 10.75 10.87 -27.48
N GLY A 101 9.88 10.49 -28.43
CA GLY A 101 10.29 10.35 -29.82
C GLY A 101 11.11 11.56 -30.24
N GLU A 102 12.12 11.29 -31.06
CA GLU A 102 13.06 12.23 -31.65
C GLU A 102 12.45 13.62 -31.86
N ARG A 103 12.88 14.61 -31.08
CA ARG A 103 12.78 15.99 -31.55
C ARG A 103 13.79 16.12 -32.67
N LYS A 104 13.35 16.01 -33.93
CA LYS A 104 14.10 16.52 -35.09
C LYS A 104 14.60 17.91 -34.72
N ALA A 105 15.91 18.10 -34.73
CA ALA A 105 16.52 19.40 -34.53
C ALA A 105 15.83 20.40 -35.48
N ARG A 106 15.23 21.46 -34.94
CA ARG A 106 14.81 22.59 -35.77
C ARG A 106 16.09 23.17 -36.35
N ASN A 107 16.23 23.12 -37.68
CA ASN A 107 17.26 23.87 -38.38
C ASN A 107 17.03 25.36 -38.07
N TYR A 108 17.85 25.92 -37.19
CA TYR A 108 18.00 27.36 -37.09
C TYR A 108 18.83 27.79 -38.30
N GLY A 109 18.14 28.22 -39.36
CA GLY A 109 18.79 28.82 -40.51
C GLY A 109 19.47 30.12 -40.07
N SER A 110 20.77 30.05 -39.81
CA SER A 110 21.61 31.24 -39.70
C SER A 110 22.40 31.37 -41.00
N THR A 111 22.16 32.46 -41.68
CA THR A 111 22.92 32.97 -42.82
C THR A 111 24.41 33.12 -42.47
N ASP A 112 25.24 32.49 -43.31
CA ASP A 112 26.57 32.92 -43.77
C ASP A 112 27.62 33.34 -42.73
N VAL A 113 28.62 32.48 -42.44
CA VAL A 113 30.05 32.85 -42.44
C VAL A 113 30.92 31.62 -42.79
N ARG A 114 31.83 31.82 -43.72
CA ARG A 114 32.84 30.90 -44.25
C ARG A 114 33.81 30.34 -43.18
N ALA A 115 34.25 29.10 -43.42
CA ALA A 115 35.50 28.46 -42.96
C ALA A 115 35.61 27.99 -41.49
N ILE A 116 35.11 26.78 -41.21
CA ILE A 116 35.67 25.87 -40.17
C ILE A 116 35.72 24.45 -40.75
N LYS A 117 36.89 23.80 -40.71
CA LYS A 117 37.09 22.40 -41.15
C LYS A 117 36.18 21.46 -40.33
N PRO A 118 35.58 20.41 -40.92
CA PRO A 118 34.80 19.45 -40.15
C PRO A 118 35.76 18.62 -39.28
N HIS A 119 35.83 18.92 -37.98
CA HIS A 119 36.26 17.94 -37.01
C HIS A 119 35.13 16.92 -36.88
N VAL A 120 35.40 15.70 -37.33
CA VAL A 120 34.60 14.52 -36.99
C VAL A 120 34.73 14.32 -35.48
N PHE A 121 33.76 14.81 -34.71
CA PHE A 121 33.50 14.30 -33.37
C PHE A 121 32.27 13.41 -33.48
N GLY A 122 32.50 12.13 -33.20
CA GLY A 122 31.53 11.06 -33.34
C GLY A 122 30.24 11.33 -32.59
N SER A 123 29.18 10.66 -33.05
CA SER A 123 27.91 10.56 -32.34
C SER A 123 28.15 10.11 -30.90
N VAL A 124 28.03 11.02 -29.94
CA VAL A 124 27.84 10.64 -28.54
C VAL A 124 26.34 10.50 -28.31
N THR A 125 25.84 9.30 -28.56
CA THR A 125 24.57 8.86 -27.96
C THR A 125 24.97 8.13 -26.70
N ILE A 126 24.66 8.66 -25.52
CA ILE A 126 24.42 7.93 -24.26
C ILE A 126 23.95 8.96 -23.22
N GLN A 127 22.66 8.90 -22.90
CA GLN A 127 22.22 8.96 -21.50
C GLN A 127 21.19 7.84 -21.35
N VAL A 128 21.63 6.77 -20.68
CA VAL A 128 20.84 5.59 -20.34
C VAL A 128 19.69 6.05 -19.45
N SER A 129 18.46 6.00 -19.97
CA SER A 129 17.26 6.10 -19.14
C SER A 129 17.04 4.76 -18.44
N MET A 130 16.99 4.75 -17.11
CA MET A 130 16.07 3.96 -16.26
C MET A 130 16.55 3.96 -14.79
N PRO A 131 15.63 3.92 -13.79
CA PRO A 131 14.41 3.11 -13.82
C PRO A 131 13.12 3.86 -14.15
N GLU A 132 12.45 3.31 -15.16
CA GLU A 132 11.00 3.29 -15.30
C GLU A 132 10.46 2.35 -14.21
N MET A 133 9.18 2.40 -13.87
CA MET A 133 8.59 1.56 -12.82
C MET A 133 8.65 0.07 -13.20
N LYS A 134 9.78 -0.60 -12.94
CA LYS A 134 10.04 -1.98 -13.38
C LYS A 134 9.82 -2.99 -12.29
N THR A 135 10.07 -2.60 -11.05
CA THR A 135 9.94 -3.49 -9.91
C THR A 135 9.20 -2.83 -8.77
N ALA A 136 8.45 -3.64 -8.03
CA ALA A 136 7.82 -3.23 -6.79
C ALA A 136 8.22 -4.17 -5.66
N ILE A 137 8.37 -3.65 -4.46
CA ILE A 137 8.42 -4.45 -3.23
C ILE A 137 7.04 -4.40 -2.58
N VAL A 138 6.46 -5.55 -2.25
CA VAL A 138 5.23 -5.63 -1.44
C VAL A 138 5.61 -5.66 0.04
N ASP A 139 5.31 -4.57 0.77
CA ASP A 139 5.83 -4.36 2.13
C ASP A 139 4.74 -3.86 3.10
N SER A 140 4.29 -4.74 4.00
CA SER A 140 3.32 -4.36 5.03
C SER A 140 3.90 -3.49 6.17
N GLY A 141 5.23 -3.36 6.23
CA GLY A 141 5.96 -2.46 7.12
C GLY A 141 5.99 -1.00 6.65
N THR A 142 5.61 -0.73 5.40
CA THR A 142 5.50 0.61 4.82
C THR A 142 4.04 1.07 4.79
N THR A 143 3.77 2.28 5.26
CA THR A 143 2.39 2.80 5.36
C THR A 143 1.76 3.11 4.00
N LEU A 144 2.52 3.72 3.09
CA LEU A 144 2.01 4.33 1.87
C LEU A 144 2.47 3.57 0.62
N ILE A 145 1.89 3.87 -0.53
CA ILE A 145 2.59 3.56 -1.78
C ILE A 145 3.74 4.55 -1.92
N MET A 146 4.96 4.05 -1.98
CA MET A 146 6.13 4.89 -2.17
C MET A 146 6.59 4.77 -3.62
N PHE A 147 6.71 5.89 -4.30
CA PHE A 147 7.21 5.96 -5.67
C PHE A 147 8.58 6.63 -5.70
N SER A 148 9.34 6.43 -6.78
CA SER A 148 10.42 7.37 -7.11
C SER A 148 9.86 8.79 -7.22
N LYS A 149 10.65 9.81 -6.88
CA LYS A 149 10.21 11.21 -6.99
C LYS A 149 9.72 11.54 -8.41
N ASN A 150 10.45 11.08 -9.43
CA ASN A 150 10.09 11.29 -10.85
C ASN A 150 8.73 10.66 -11.21
N THR A 151 8.45 9.47 -10.67
CA THR A 151 7.16 8.79 -10.83
C THR A 151 6.03 9.57 -10.20
N PHE A 152 6.19 9.97 -8.95
CA PHE A 152 5.17 10.77 -8.27
C PHE A 152 4.94 12.11 -8.96
N ASP A 153 6.00 12.83 -9.35
CA ASP A 153 5.89 14.12 -10.04
C ASP A 153 5.12 13.99 -11.37
N LYS A 154 5.37 12.93 -12.15
CA LYS A 154 4.67 12.67 -13.41
C LYS A 154 3.20 12.33 -13.20
N LEU A 155 2.88 11.49 -12.21
CA LEU A 155 1.51 11.20 -11.80
C LEU A 155 0.78 12.49 -11.36
N ALA A 156 1.38 13.23 -10.44
CA ALA A 156 0.80 14.48 -9.93
C ALA A 156 0.60 15.49 -11.05
N LYS A 157 1.57 15.65 -11.95
CA LYS A 157 1.43 16.52 -13.13
C LYS A 157 0.29 16.08 -14.04
N HIS A 158 0.15 14.79 -14.31
CA HIS A 158 -0.94 14.26 -15.13
C HIS A 158 -2.30 14.56 -14.48
N LEU A 159 -2.46 14.27 -13.19
CA LEU A 159 -3.69 14.56 -12.44
C LEU A 159 -4.03 16.06 -12.49
N LYS A 160 -3.05 16.93 -12.22
CA LYS A 160 -3.18 18.40 -12.25
C LYS A 160 -3.33 19.02 -13.65
N THR A 161 -3.38 18.21 -14.70
CA THR A 161 -3.59 18.72 -16.07
C THR A 161 -4.79 18.09 -16.74
N ALA A 162 -5.07 16.81 -16.46
CA ALA A 162 -6.18 16.08 -17.03
C ALA A 162 -7.49 16.21 -16.23
N HIS A 163 -7.42 16.56 -14.93
CA HIS A 163 -8.58 16.54 -14.02
C HIS A 163 -8.83 17.90 -13.34
N CYS A 164 -8.72 19.01 -14.09
CA CYS A 164 -8.91 20.36 -13.54
C CYS A 164 -10.35 20.73 -13.20
N ASP A 165 -11.30 19.86 -13.49
CA ASP A 165 -12.68 19.92 -13.01
C ASP A 165 -12.82 19.50 -11.54
N VAL A 166 -11.76 18.96 -10.92
CA VAL A 166 -11.68 18.65 -9.49
C VAL A 166 -11.29 19.92 -8.71
N PRO A 167 -12.10 20.33 -7.70
CA PRO A 167 -11.80 21.51 -6.89
C PRO A 167 -10.39 21.53 -6.33
N ASP A 168 -9.72 22.69 -6.44
CA ASP A 168 -8.37 22.98 -5.95
C ASP A 168 -7.24 22.07 -6.47
N LEU A 169 -7.51 21.11 -7.37
CA LEU A 169 -6.50 20.16 -7.83
C LEU A 169 -5.44 20.83 -8.71
N CYS A 170 -5.85 21.72 -9.63
CA CYS A 170 -4.94 22.36 -10.58
C CYS A 170 -4.32 23.67 -10.08
N GLU A 171 -4.69 24.11 -8.88
CA GLU A 171 -4.18 25.34 -8.29
C GLU A 171 -2.70 25.23 -7.92
N ARG A 172 -2.04 26.39 -7.79
CA ARG A 172 -0.62 26.45 -7.36
C ARG A 172 -0.41 25.72 -6.03
N ASN A 173 -1.40 25.80 -5.13
CA ASN A 173 -1.42 25.12 -3.84
C ASN A 173 -2.32 23.87 -3.85
N SER A 174 -2.22 23.08 -4.92
CA SER A 174 -2.94 21.80 -5.05
C SER A 174 -2.84 20.93 -3.82
N TRP A 175 -3.95 20.30 -3.42
CA TRP A 175 -3.97 19.32 -2.34
C TRP A 175 -3.32 17.98 -2.71
N PHE A 176 -3.12 17.68 -4.01
CA PHE A 176 -2.45 16.46 -4.45
C PHE A 176 -0.92 16.64 -4.40
N GLN A 177 -0.38 16.45 -3.20
CA GLN A 177 1.05 16.42 -2.90
C GLN A 177 1.35 15.23 -1.98
N GLU A 178 2.63 14.90 -1.82
CA GLU A 178 3.07 13.80 -0.96
C GLU A 178 2.49 13.95 0.45
N ILE A 179 1.69 12.96 0.89
CA ILE A 179 1.11 12.85 2.24
C ILE A 179 0.14 14.00 2.60
N GLN A 180 -0.13 14.93 1.69
CA GLN A 180 -0.96 16.09 2.00
C GLN A 180 -2.43 15.69 2.22
N CYS A 181 -3.05 16.33 3.19
CA CYS A 181 -4.44 16.14 3.57
C CYS A 181 -5.32 17.32 3.14
N PHE A 182 -6.57 17.02 2.80
CA PHE A 182 -7.61 17.99 2.51
C PHE A 182 -8.91 17.57 3.20
N THR A 183 -9.83 18.51 3.38
CA THR A 183 -11.16 18.22 3.94
C THR A 183 -11.90 17.29 2.99
N GLU A 184 -12.47 16.21 3.53
CA GLU A 184 -13.21 15.24 2.71
C GLU A 184 -14.36 15.94 1.97
N ASP A 185 -14.39 15.70 0.66
CA ASP A 185 -15.44 16.14 -0.26
C ASP A 185 -15.77 14.98 -1.18
N GLU A 186 -17.04 14.55 -1.19
CA GLU A 186 -17.50 13.45 -2.03
C GLU A 186 -17.42 13.82 -3.52
N GLU A 187 -17.56 15.09 -3.89
CA GLU A 187 -17.39 15.55 -5.27
C GLU A 187 -15.95 15.32 -5.76
N ILE A 188 -14.95 15.54 -4.90
CA ILE A 188 -13.55 15.23 -5.20
C ILE A 188 -13.39 13.73 -5.42
N LEU A 189 -13.96 12.90 -4.54
CA LEU A 189 -13.81 11.45 -4.60
C LEU A 189 -14.47 10.83 -5.84
N ASP A 190 -15.57 11.40 -6.30
CA ASP A 190 -16.31 10.90 -7.47
C ASP A 190 -15.69 11.33 -8.81
N LYS A 191 -15.03 12.50 -8.85
CA LYS A 191 -14.34 13.00 -10.06
C LYS A 191 -12.92 12.48 -10.24
N MET A 192 -12.28 12.06 -9.14
CA MET A 192 -10.91 11.57 -9.19
C MET A 192 -10.81 10.21 -9.90
N PRO A 193 -9.80 10.02 -10.79
CA PRO A 193 -9.72 8.84 -11.63
C PRO A 193 -9.32 7.58 -10.87
N THR A 194 -9.60 6.42 -11.46
CA THR A 194 -8.94 5.17 -11.06
C THR A 194 -7.48 5.21 -11.51
N ILE A 195 -6.58 4.78 -10.62
CA ILE A 195 -5.15 4.58 -10.88
C ILE A 195 -4.88 3.08 -10.92
N GLU A 196 -4.26 2.61 -12.00
CA GLU A 196 -3.91 1.22 -12.20
C GLU A 196 -2.39 1.05 -12.22
N ILE A 197 -1.91 0.04 -11.50
CA ILE A 197 -0.51 -0.36 -11.44
C ILE A 197 -0.39 -1.72 -12.15
N PRO A 198 -0.04 -1.74 -13.44
CA PRO A 198 0.11 -2.96 -14.21
C PRO A 198 1.37 -3.73 -13.82
N PHE A 199 1.23 -5.04 -13.63
CA PHE A 199 2.32 -5.98 -13.43
C PHE A 199 2.85 -6.48 -14.78
N SER A 200 4.09 -6.97 -14.78
CA SER A 200 4.75 -7.46 -16.00
C SER A 200 4.10 -8.72 -16.60
N ASN A 201 3.24 -9.42 -15.85
CA ASN A 201 2.51 -10.59 -16.33
C ASN A 201 1.10 -10.27 -16.88
N GLY A 202 0.73 -8.98 -16.99
CA GLY A 202 -0.56 -8.53 -17.53
C GLY A 202 -1.68 -8.38 -16.50
N GLU A 203 -1.49 -8.85 -15.27
CA GLU A 203 -2.38 -8.52 -14.15
C GLU A 203 -2.16 -7.07 -13.70
N LYS A 204 -3.06 -6.53 -12.87
CA LYS A 204 -2.96 -5.14 -12.39
C LYS A 204 -3.60 -4.96 -11.01
N LEU A 205 -3.06 -4.01 -10.25
CA LEU A 205 -3.80 -3.42 -9.13
C LEU A 205 -4.61 -2.24 -9.66
N GLU A 206 -5.88 -2.17 -9.30
CA GLU A 206 -6.75 -1.03 -9.58
C GLU A 206 -7.06 -0.31 -8.27
N LEU A 207 -6.92 1.01 -8.22
CA LEU A 207 -7.15 1.86 -7.05
C LEU A 207 -8.11 2.99 -7.44
N GLU A 208 -9.29 3.00 -6.83
CA GLU A 208 -10.24 4.11 -6.92
C GLU A 208 -9.77 5.25 -6.01
N ALA A 209 -10.35 6.44 -6.17
CA ALA A 209 -10.04 7.60 -5.33
C ALA A 209 -10.08 7.29 -3.84
N ARG A 210 -11.03 6.47 -3.40
CA ARG A 210 -11.23 6.09 -1.99
C ARG A 210 -10.15 5.16 -1.45
N ASP A 211 -9.37 4.53 -2.34
CA ASP A 211 -8.28 3.62 -1.98
C ASP A 211 -6.96 4.37 -1.81
N TYR A 212 -6.68 5.36 -2.67
CA TYR A 212 -5.45 6.15 -2.58
C TYR A 212 -5.61 7.50 -1.89
N LEU A 213 -6.83 7.94 -1.56
CA LEU A 213 -7.10 9.06 -0.66
C LEU A 213 -7.57 8.49 0.67
N ILE A 214 -6.64 8.33 1.60
CA ILE A 214 -6.83 7.58 2.85
C ILE A 214 -7.62 8.46 3.83
N PRO A 215 -8.71 7.95 4.44
CA PRO A 215 -9.47 8.72 5.42
C PRO A 215 -8.69 8.85 6.73
N ILE A 216 -8.62 10.07 7.26
CA ILE A 216 -8.25 10.35 8.64
C ILE A 216 -9.49 10.89 9.34
N TYR A 217 -9.98 10.11 10.30
CA TYR A 217 -11.10 10.51 11.14
C TYR A 217 -10.58 11.25 12.36
N ASN A 218 -11.05 12.48 12.58
CA ASN A 218 -11.05 13.11 13.88
C ASN A 218 -12.49 13.43 14.30
N GLU A 219 -12.72 13.79 15.56
CA GLU A 219 -14.08 14.01 16.09
C GLU A 219 -14.83 15.19 15.47
N LEU A 220 -14.13 16.11 14.78
CA LEU A 220 -14.67 17.40 14.33
C LEU A 220 -14.68 17.57 12.81
N SER A 221 -13.95 16.73 12.06
CA SER A 221 -13.70 16.88 10.63
C SER A 221 -13.23 15.56 10.03
N LYS A 222 -13.72 15.28 8.82
CA LYS A 222 -13.22 14.16 8.01
C LYS A 222 -12.17 14.71 7.06
N PHE A 223 -10.96 14.17 7.14
CA PHE A 223 -9.90 14.49 6.21
C PHE A 223 -9.59 13.30 5.32
N ARG A 224 -9.10 13.58 4.12
CA ARG A 224 -8.52 12.60 3.22
C ARG A 224 -7.09 13.01 2.95
N CYS A 225 -6.16 12.07 3.01
CA CYS A 225 -4.76 12.31 2.72
C CYS A 225 -4.30 11.49 1.54
N VAL A 226 -3.40 12.05 0.74
CA VAL A 226 -2.78 11.32 -0.36
C VAL A 226 -1.99 10.13 0.21
N GLY A 227 -2.47 8.92 -0.09
CA GLY A 227 -1.93 7.63 0.37
C GLY A 227 -0.64 7.22 -0.35
N MET A 228 0.10 8.19 -0.86
CA MET A 228 1.25 8.04 -1.72
C MET A 228 2.34 9.01 -1.28
N GLY A 229 3.59 8.59 -1.42
CA GLY A 229 4.75 9.43 -1.17
C GLY A 229 5.94 9.10 -2.03
N THR A 230 7.06 9.76 -1.73
CA THR A 230 8.30 9.63 -2.47
C THR A 230 9.37 8.99 -1.63
N MET A 231 10.26 8.25 -2.26
CA MET A 231 11.39 7.62 -1.59
C MET A 231 12.71 7.90 -2.28
N GLY A 232 13.78 7.89 -1.49
CA GLY A 232 15.17 7.97 -1.97
C GLY A 232 15.87 6.62 -2.16
N SER A 233 15.13 5.50 -2.19
CA SER A 233 15.69 4.14 -2.24
C SER A 233 15.89 3.59 -3.65
N ASP A 234 16.65 2.49 -3.77
CA ASP A 234 16.90 1.74 -5.02
C ASP A 234 15.70 0.95 -5.57
N ALA A 235 14.57 0.89 -4.84
CA ALA A 235 13.34 0.30 -5.36
C ALA A 235 12.52 1.34 -6.13
N ASP A 236 11.98 0.96 -7.29
CA ASP A 236 11.18 1.89 -8.11
C ASP A 236 9.84 2.22 -7.41
N VAL A 237 9.26 1.22 -6.74
CA VAL A 237 7.99 1.31 -6.02
C VAL A 237 8.02 0.44 -4.76
N ILE A 238 7.47 0.94 -3.65
CA ILE A 238 6.99 0.12 -2.54
C ILE A 238 5.46 0.13 -2.51
N LEU A 239 4.86 -1.06 -2.61
CA LEU A 239 3.44 -1.29 -2.42
C LEU A 239 3.18 -1.52 -0.93
N GLY A 240 2.96 -0.40 -0.23
CA GLY A 240 2.68 -0.39 1.20
C GLY A 240 1.23 -0.61 1.57
N ASN A 241 0.85 -0.17 2.77
CA ASN A 241 -0.45 -0.48 3.35
C ASN A 241 -1.64 0.17 2.63
N THR A 242 -1.45 1.23 1.87
CA THR A 242 -2.49 1.75 0.94
C THR A 242 -3.01 0.66 -0.02
N ILE A 243 -2.16 -0.29 -0.43
CA ILE A 243 -2.60 -1.45 -1.23
C ILE A 243 -3.29 -2.48 -0.34
N ASN A 244 -2.69 -2.80 0.80
CA ASN A 244 -3.17 -3.84 1.70
C ASN A 244 -4.50 -3.47 2.41
N THR A 245 -4.93 -2.20 2.37
CA THR A 245 -6.27 -1.78 2.82
C THR A 245 -7.37 -2.13 1.81
N LYS A 246 -7.03 -2.28 0.52
CA LYS A 246 -7.98 -2.73 -0.53
C LYS A 246 -7.88 -4.23 -0.79
N TYR A 247 -6.67 -4.78 -0.77
CA TYR A 247 -6.41 -6.16 -1.17
C TYR A 247 -6.09 -7.05 0.02
N LEU A 248 -6.68 -8.25 0.04
CA LEU A 248 -6.11 -9.40 0.71
C LEU A 248 -4.84 -9.79 -0.03
N THR A 249 -3.69 -9.63 0.63
CA THR A 249 -2.38 -9.90 0.05
C THR A 249 -1.88 -11.27 0.50
N ILE A 250 -1.61 -12.15 -0.45
CA ILE A 250 -1.20 -13.55 -0.23
C ILE A 250 0.28 -13.69 -0.62
N TYR A 251 1.09 -14.13 0.33
CA TYR A 251 2.51 -14.37 0.18
C TYR A 251 2.73 -15.88 0.02
N ASP A 252 2.61 -16.40 -1.22
CA ASP A 252 2.76 -17.82 -1.56
C ASP A 252 4.24 -18.12 -1.87
N ARG A 253 5.05 -18.20 -0.81
CA ARG A 253 6.50 -18.48 -0.87
C ARG A 253 6.77 -19.83 -1.52
N GLN A 254 5.94 -20.83 -1.22
CA GLN A 254 6.03 -22.19 -1.78
C GLN A 254 5.98 -22.21 -3.31
N ARG A 255 5.16 -21.35 -3.94
CA ARG A 255 5.04 -21.24 -5.40
C ARG A 255 5.69 -19.97 -5.97
N GLU A 256 6.49 -19.29 -5.16
CA GLU A 256 7.25 -18.11 -5.54
C GLU A 256 6.40 -17.01 -6.20
N ARG A 257 5.25 -16.69 -5.61
CA ARG A 257 4.30 -15.72 -6.18
C ARG A 257 3.57 -14.92 -5.11
N MET A 258 3.13 -13.71 -5.49
CA MET A 258 2.24 -12.88 -4.70
C MET A 258 0.82 -13.02 -5.25
N GLY A 259 -0.18 -13.13 -4.38
CA GLY A 259 -1.59 -13.14 -4.73
C GLY A 259 -2.30 -11.89 -4.20
N PHE A 260 -3.29 -11.42 -4.94
CA PHE A 260 -4.10 -10.26 -4.55
C PHE A 260 -5.57 -10.56 -4.84
N ALA A 261 -6.44 -10.27 -3.87
CA ALA A 261 -7.89 -10.31 -4.05
C ALA A 261 -8.52 -9.09 -3.39
N VAL A 262 -9.56 -8.51 -4.00
CA VAL A 262 -10.31 -7.42 -3.37
C VAL A 262 -10.86 -7.94 -2.04
N THR A 263 -10.63 -7.20 -0.96
CA THR A 263 -10.97 -7.66 0.38
C THR A 263 -12.45 -7.47 0.72
N GLU A 264 -12.97 -8.38 1.54
CA GLU A 264 -14.21 -8.14 2.27
C GLU A 264 -14.07 -6.94 3.22
N LYS A 265 -15.14 -6.15 3.35
CA LYS A 265 -15.11 -5.02 4.30
C LYS A 265 -14.84 -5.58 5.70
N ASN A 266 -13.87 -5.01 6.40
CA ASN A 266 -13.48 -5.41 7.76
C ASN A 266 -12.98 -6.86 7.89
N CYS A 267 -12.25 -7.34 6.88
CA CYS A 267 -11.62 -8.67 6.94
C CYS A 267 -10.79 -8.89 8.22
N GLY A 268 -10.86 -10.11 8.75
CA GLY A 268 -9.95 -10.55 9.80
C GLY A 268 -10.31 -10.24 11.26
N GLY A 269 -11.49 -9.64 11.52
CA GLY A 269 -11.94 -9.26 12.88
C GLY A 269 -11.46 -7.84 13.20
N ALA A 270 -12.32 -6.83 13.15
CA ALA A 270 -13.39 -6.58 14.11
C ALA A 270 -14.73 -6.17 13.46
N ALA A 271 -15.04 -6.71 12.28
CA ALA A 271 -16.34 -6.52 11.62
C ALA A 271 -17.49 -6.89 12.56
N GLY A 272 -18.35 -5.93 12.91
CA GLY A 272 -19.46 -6.16 13.83
C GLY A 272 -19.09 -6.17 15.31
N CYS A 273 -17.83 -5.98 15.71
CA CYS A 273 -17.51 -5.83 17.13
C CYS A 273 -18.10 -4.55 17.73
N SER A 274 -18.36 -3.54 16.90
CA SER A 274 -19.08 -2.33 17.29
C SER A 274 -20.54 -2.56 17.69
N VAL A 275 -21.14 -3.71 17.34
CA VAL A 275 -22.48 -4.08 17.82
C VAL A 275 -22.45 -4.73 19.19
N LEU A 276 -21.28 -5.15 19.68
CA LEU A 276 -21.12 -5.80 20.98
C LEU A 276 -21.07 -4.74 22.07
N LYS A 277 -22.21 -4.55 22.73
CA LYS A 277 -22.43 -3.49 23.73
C LYS A 277 -21.93 -3.85 25.12
N THR A 278 -21.60 -5.11 25.36
CA THR A 278 -21.11 -5.57 26.65
C THR A 278 -19.76 -6.24 26.50
N CYS A 279 -18.98 -6.18 27.56
CA CYS A 279 -17.66 -6.78 27.55
C CYS A 279 -17.70 -8.31 27.57
N ALA A 280 -18.75 -8.90 28.15
CA ALA A 280 -18.98 -10.35 28.10
C ALA A 280 -19.18 -10.82 26.65
N ASP A 281 -19.96 -10.07 25.85
CA ASP A 281 -20.18 -10.40 24.44
C ASP A 281 -18.91 -10.22 23.60
N CYS A 282 -18.14 -9.15 23.87
CA CYS A 282 -16.86 -8.89 23.19
C CYS A 282 -15.81 -9.95 23.50
N ALA A 283 -15.64 -10.32 24.78
CA ALA A 283 -14.67 -11.34 25.22
C ALA A 283 -15.07 -12.76 24.78
N ALA A 284 -16.37 -13.04 24.65
CA ALA A 284 -16.86 -14.31 24.09
C ALA A 284 -16.67 -14.40 22.57
N ASN A 285 -16.54 -13.26 21.87
CA ASN A 285 -16.33 -13.22 20.44
C ASN A 285 -14.83 -13.26 20.10
N PHE A 286 -14.37 -14.43 19.68
CA PHE A 286 -12.96 -14.69 19.33
C PHE A 286 -12.36 -13.72 18.29
N ALA A 287 -13.19 -13.20 17.36
CA ALA A 287 -12.76 -12.24 16.34
C ALA A 287 -12.63 -10.81 16.88
N CYS A 288 -13.31 -10.48 17.99
CA CYS A 288 -13.24 -9.18 18.66
C CYS A 288 -12.22 -9.16 19.79
N ALA A 289 -12.02 -10.32 20.43
CA ALA A 289 -11.08 -10.51 21.52
C ALA A 289 -9.65 -10.82 21.05
N TYR A 290 -9.41 -10.91 19.73
CA TYR A 290 -8.11 -11.31 19.15
C TYR A 290 -7.52 -12.57 19.78
N SER A 291 -8.36 -13.57 20.06
CA SER A 291 -7.99 -14.81 20.76
C SER A 291 -7.60 -14.67 22.25
N TYR A 292 -7.68 -13.47 22.85
CA TYR A 292 -7.45 -13.29 24.28
C TYR A 292 -8.70 -13.69 25.08
N LYS A 293 -8.55 -14.63 26.02
CA LYS A 293 -9.61 -14.98 26.97
C LYS A 293 -9.49 -14.09 28.21
N THR A 294 -9.79 -12.81 28.05
CA THR A 294 -9.74 -11.83 29.14
C THR A 294 -10.85 -12.12 30.15
N LYS A 295 -10.51 -12.36 31.42
CA LYS A 295 -11.51 -12.49 32.51
C LYS A 295 -11.94 -11.14 33.07
N LEU A 296 -11.29 -10.05 32.68
CA LEU A 296 -11.54 -8.70 33.19
C LEU A 296 -11.85 -7.74 32.04
N CYS A 297 -12.86 -6.90 32.23
CA CYS A 297 -13.25 -5.91 31.25
C CYS A 297 -13.46 -4.55 31.88
N LEU A 298 -12.88 -3.51 31.27
CA LEU A 298 -12.98 -2.15 31.75
C LEU A 298 -13.85 -1.31 30.78
N PRO A 299 -14.84 -0.57 31.30
CA PRO A 299 -15.60 0.36 30.49
C PRO A 299 -14.66 1.46 29.97
N ARG A 300 -14.71 1.74 28.66
CA ARG A 300 -14.03 2.90 28.07
C ARG A 300 -14.80 4.15 28.45
N ALA A 301 -14.17 5.08 29.15
CA ALA A 301 -14.70 6.42 29.35
C ALA A 301 -14.77 7.15 27.99
N GLU A 302 -15.82 7.94 27.75
CA GLU A 302 -16.06 8.62 26.46
C GLU A 302 -14.87 9.47 25.98
N HIS A 303 -13.98 9.88 26.87
CA HIS A 303 -12.83 10.75 26.57
C HIS A 303 -11.50 10.02 26.33
N ASP A 304 -11.45 8.70 26.46
CA ASP A 304 -10.20 7.94 26.26
C ASP A 304 -10.06 7.56 24.78
N THR A 305 -9.63 8.50 23.93
CA THR A 305 -9.60 8.37 22.45
C THR A 305 -8.40 7.59 21.92
N LEU A 306 -7.39 7.36 22.75
CA LEU A 306 -6.11 6.75 22.37
C LEU A 306 -6.16 5.22 22.23
N ILE A 307 -7.13 4.57 22.87
CA ILE A 307 -7.27 3.11 22.82
C ILE A 307 -8.31 2.76 21.75
N PRO A 308 -7.92 2.10 20.64
CA PRO A 308 -8.87 1.68 19.60
C PRO A 308 -9.92 0.73 20.20
N TYR A 309 -11.12 0.68 19.62
CA TYR A 309 -12.18 -0.20 20.13
C TYR A 309 -12.61 -1.22 19.07
N PRO A 310 -12.80 -2.51 19.45
CA PRO A 310 -12.38 -3.12 20.71
C PRO A 310 -10.85 -3.23 20.81
N TYR A 311 -10.30 -3.11 22.02
CA TYR A 311 -8.88 -3.36 22.29
C TYR A 311 -8.74 -4.41 23.37
N CYS A 312 -7.90 -5.42 23.10
CA CYS A 312 -7.58 -6.48 24.03
C CYS A 312 -6.06 -6.57 24.19
N HIS A 313 -5.60 -6.58 25.43
CA HIS A 313 -4.19 -6.80 25.76
C HIS A 313 -4.07 -7.60 27.06
N GLY A 314 -3.40 -8.76 27.01
CA GLY A 314 -3.31 -9.67 28.16
C GLY A 314 -4.68 -10.19 28.58
N ASP A 315 -5.02 -10.06 29.86
CA ASP A 315 -6.33 -10.43 30.43
C ASP A 315 -7.35 -9.26 30.43
N PHE A 316 -7.11 -8.19 29.67
CA PHE A 316 -7.90 -6.97 29.69
C PHE A 316 -8.55 -6.66 28.33
N CYS A 317 -9.83 -6.25 28.36
CA CYS A 317 -10.57 -5.75 27.20
C CYS A 317 -11.20 -4.37 27.51
N TYR A 318 -11.08 -3.41 26.58
CA TYR A 318 -11.77 -2.12 26.62
C TYR A 318 -13.02 -2.14 25.73
N CYS A 319 -14.18 -1.82 26.30
CA CYS A 319 -15.46 -1.79 25.59
C CYS A 319 -16.18 -0.44 25.71
N SER A 320 -16.87 -0.01 24.64
CA SER A 320 -17.74 1.18 24.67
C SER A 320 -18.99 0.88 25.52
N VAL A 321 -19.21 1.68 26.57
CA VAL A 321 -20.47 1.70 27.31
C VAL A 321 -21.27 2.92 26.84
N ARG A 322 -22.52 2.70 26.37
CA ARG A 322 -23.51 3.77 26.45
C ARG A 322 -23.93 3.89 27.91
N VAL A 323 -23.64 5.01 28.54
CA VAL A 323 -24.26 5.37 29.81
C VAL A 323 -25.74 5.58 29.52
N TYR A 324 -26.60 4.66 29.94
CA TYR A 324 -28.01 4.98 30.09
C TYR A 324 -28.11 5.98 31.23
N PHE A 325 -28.29 7.26 30.91
CA PHE A 325 -28.88 8.17 31.88
C PHE A 325 -30.25 7.60 32.23
N ARG A 326 -30.37 7.04 33.44
CA ARG A 326 -31.69 6.88 34.04
C ARG A 326 -32.21 8.30 34.32
N PRO A 327 -33.48 8.58 33.97
CA PRO A 327 -34.05 9.92 34.08
C PRO A 327 -34.03 10.46 35.50
#